data_AF-K2F1V5-F1
#
_entry.id   AF-K2F1V5-F1
#
_cell.length_a   1.000
_cell.length_b   1.000
_cell.length_c   1.000
_cell.angle_alpha   90.00
_cell.angle_beta   90.00
_cell.angle_gamma   90.00
#
_symmetry.space_group_name_H-M   'P 1'
#
loop_
_entity.id
_entity.type
_entity.pdbx_description
1 polymer ?
#
loop_
_entity_poly.entity_id
_entity_poly.type
_entity_poly.pdbx_seq_one_letter_code
_entity_poly.pdbx_strand_id
1 'polypeptide(L)'
;MGIVLIPLGLLGVFGLYAKQYGDFFAYFHSGDNIHLTFPFAVFNFQKNWVGTAWLEEIIFYYFIYGLAVITLKDSKYRSFFYFSLVFFMATLFVQHRDISRYSLPLWPLALIAFEKFFTSKKFLIIFIILLPAIFLFAWNFLN
;
A
#
# COMPACT_ATOMS: atom_id res chain seq x y z
N MET A 1 20.10 -17.32 -14.94
CA MET A 1 21.00 -16.30 -14.36
C MET A 1 20.29 -15.35 -13.41
N GLY A 2 19.14 -14.74 -13.75
CA GLY A 2 18.46 -13.75 -12.89
C GLY A 2 18.11 -14.21 -11.46
N ILE A 3 17.80 -15.50 -11.27
CA ILE A 3 17.40 -16.05 -9.96
C ILE A 3 18.54 -15.99 -8.93
N VAL A 4 19.80 -16.05 -9.36
CA VAL A 4 20.97 -16.01 -8.45
C VAL A 4 21.37 -14.56 -8.11
N LEU A 5 21.03 -13.61 -8.98
CA LEU A 5 21.27 -12.19 -8.71
C LEU A 5 20.41 -11.66 -7.56
N ILE A 6 19.24 -12.26 -7.32
CA ILE A 6 18.34 -11.89 -6.21
C ILE A 6 19.00 -12.12 -4.84
N PRO A 7 19.43 -13.35 -4.47
CA PRO A 7 20.10 -13.58 -3.19
C PRO A 7 21.46 -12.89 -3.11
N LEU A 8 22.21 -12.77 -4.22
CA LEU A 8 23.48 -12.05 -4.22
C LEU A 8 23.31 -10.55 -3.97
N GLY A 9 22.25 -9.94 -4.53
CA GLY A 9 21.90 -8.55 -4.26
C GLY A 9 21.56 -8.34 -2.79
N LEU A 10 20.75 -9.22 -2.20
CA LEU A 10 20.40 -9.18 -0.78
C LEU A 10 21.66 -9.29 0.11
N LEU A 11 22.53 -10.26 -0.16
CA LEU A 11 23.79 -10.43 0.57
C LEU A 11 24.72 -9.22 0.40
N GLY A 12 24.72 -8.59 -0.78
CA GLY A 12 25.46 -7.36 -1.03
C GLY A 12 24.98 -6.21 -0.16
N VAL A 13 23.67 -6.02 -0.03
CA VAL A 13 23.08 -4.99 0.84
C VAL A 13 23.40 -5.25 2.31
N PHE A 14 23.29 -6.50 2.77
CA PHE A 14 23.67 -6.85 4.14
C PHE A 14 25.17 -6.67 4.40
N GLY A 15 26.02 -6.94 3.40
CA GLY A 15 27.45 -6.63 3.46
C GLY A 15 27.73 -5.12 3.58
N LEU A 16 26.97 -4.28 2.87
CA LEU A 16 27.04 -2.83 3.05
C LEU A 16 26.63 -2.40 4.46
N TYR A 17 25.58 -3.01 5.01
CA TYR A 17 25.17 -2.75 6.40
C TYR A 17 26.25 -3.16 7.40
N ALA A 18 26.88 -4.31 7.21
CA ALA A 18 28.00 -4.75 8.04
C ALA A 18 29.17 -3.76 7.99
N LYS A 19 29.48 -3.20 6.82
CA LYS A 19 30.56 -2.21 6.67
C LYS A 19 30.23 -0.85 7.27
N GLN A 20 28.99 -0.38 7.11
CA GLN A 20 28.58 0.98 7.49
C GLN A 20 28.13 1.07 8.96
N TYR A 21 27.39 0.07 9.43
CA TYR A 21 26.75 0.05 10.75
C TYR A 21 27.38 -0.97 11.71
N GLY A 22 28.34 -1.77 11.24
CA GLY A 22 28.94 -2.85 12.03
C GLY A 22 28.01 -4.05 12.24
N ASP A 23 26.87 -4.09 11.53
CA ASP A 23 25.81 -5.07 11.73
C ASP A 23 25.26 -5.54 10.38
N PHE A 24 25.44 -6.83 10.10
CA PHE A 24 24.97 -7.47 8.87
C PHE A 24 23.44 -7.51 8.78
N PHE A 25 22.76 -7.62 9.92
CA PHE A 25 21.31 -7.69 10.03
C PHE A 25 20.69 -6.36 10.50
N ALA A 26 21.40 -5.24 10.30
CA ALA A 26 20.98 -3.91 10.76
C ALA A 26 19.53 -3.56 10.38
N TYR A 27 19.08 -3.98 9.20
CA TYR A 27 17.69 -3.81 8.76
C TYR A 27 16.66 -4.44 9.73
N PHE A 28 16.94 -5.63 10.25
CA PHE A 28 16.03 -6.31 11.19
C PHE A 28 16.13 -5.72 12.60
N HIS A 29 17.27 -5.13 12.96
CA HIS A 29 17.47 -4.51 14.27
C HIS A 29 16.99 -3.05 14.35
N SER A 30 16.62 -2.41 13.23
CA SER A 30 16.18 -1.00 13.23
C SER A 30 14.88 -0.74 14.00
N GLY A 31 14.15 -1.79 14.41
CA GLY A 31 12.87 -1.67 15.13
C GLY A 31 11.73 -1.02 14.32
N ASP A 32 12.03 -0.57 13.09
CA ASP A 32 11.15 0.21 12.22
C ASP A 32 10.66 -0.61 11.02
N ASN A 33 10.44 -1.89 11.25
CA ASN A 33 9.93 -2.82 10.25
C ASN A 33 8.41 -2.75 10.19
N ILE A 34 7.83 -3.18 9.07
CA ILE A 34 6.38 -3.30 8.92
C ILE A 34 5.86 -4.24 10.02
N HIS A 35 5.30 -3.64 11.07
CA HIS A 35 4.75 -4.36 12.21
C HIS A 35 3.39 -4.93 11.79
N LEU A 36 3.41 -6.08 11.12
CA LEU A 36 2.22 -6.92 10.97
C LEU A 36 1.90 -7.49 12.35
N THR A 37 0.94 -6.87 13.04
CA THR A 37 0.62 -7.21 14.43
C THR A 37 -0.74 -7.87 14.54
N PHE A 38 -1.78 -7.07 14.75
CA PHE A 38 -3.15 -7.50 14.93
C PHE A 38 -4.03 -6.79 13.89
N PRO A 39 -5.08 -7.43 13.35
CA PRO A 39 -5.96 -6.77 12.40
C PRO A 39 -6.53 -5.48 13.00
N PHE A 40 -6.51 -4.41 12.22
CA PHE A 40 -6.97 -3.07 12.60
C PHE A 40 -6.12 -2.39 13.70
N ALA A 41 -4.91 -2.88 13.99
CA ALA A 41 -4.00 -2.24 14.94
C ALA A 41 -3.66 -0.78 14.58
N VAL A 42 -3.83 -0.39 13.32
CA VAL A 42 -3.69 0.99 12.85
C VAL A 42 -4.65 1.98 13.49
N PHE A 43 -5.74 1.55 14.14
CA PHE A 43 -6.61 2.49 14.88
C PHE A 43 -6.15 2.73 16.32
N ASN A 44 -5.07 2.08 16.75
CA ASN A 44 -4.44 2.37 18.04
C ASN A 44 -3.48 3.56 17.90
N PHE A 45 -4.00 4.77 18.07
CA PHE A 45 -3.23 6.02 17.95
C PHE A 45 -2.04 6.13 18.92
N GLN A 46 -2.05 5.35 20.02
CA GLN A 46 -0.98 5.35 21.02
C GLN A 46 0.26 4.56 20.56
N LYS A 47 0.16 3.85 19.43
CA LYS A 47 1.28 3.10 18.87
C LYS A 47 2.18 3.97 18.02
N ASN A 48 3.45 3.59 18.00
CA ASN A 48 4.45 4.17 17.11
C ASN A 48 3.95 4.11 15.65
N TRP A 49 4.17 5.19 14.90
CA TRP A 49 3.85 5.31 13.47
C TRP A 49 2.36 5.40 13.10
N VAL A 50 1.46 5.42 14.08
CA VAL A 50 0.02 5.64 13.88
C VAL A 50 -0.33 7.12 14.07
N GLY A 51 -0.19 7.64 15.30
CA GLY A 51 -0.61 9.00 15.61
C GLY A 51 -2.12 9.22 15.39
N THR A 52 -2.54 10.48 15.27
CA THR A 52 -3.98 10.85 15.14
C THR A 52 -4.35 11.38 13.75
N ALA A 53 -3.38 11.54 12.86
CA ALA A 53 -3.60 12.19 11.58
C ALA A 53 -4.16 11.21 10.54
N TRP A 54 -5.30 11.58 9.94
CA TRP A 54 -5.88 10.92 8.75
C TRP A 54 -6.30 9.46 8.96
N LEU A 55 -6.59 9.06 10.20
CA LEU A 55 -7.08 7.71 10.50
C LEU A 55 -8.46 7.44 9.87
N GLU A 56 -9.25 8.49 9.68
CA GLU A 56 -10.56 8.42 9.03
C GLU A 56 -10.46 7.97 7.57
N GLU A 57 -9.40 8.39 6.86
CA GLU A 57 -9.18 7.99 5.47
C GLU A 57 -8.86 6.50 5.32
N ILE A 58 -8.28 5.90 6.35
CA ILE A 58 -7.95 4.46 6.37
C ILE A 58 -9.22 3.62 6.24
N ILE A 59 -10.32 4.06 6.86
CA ILE A 59 -11.62 3.40 6.73
C ILE A 59 -12.07 3.39 5.27
N PHE A 60 -11.85 4.49 4.55
CA PHE A 60 -12.20 4.59 3.13
C PHE A 60 -11.35 3.66 2.26
N TYR A 61 -10.04 3.57 2.52
CA TYR A 61 -9.19 2.60 1.82
C TYR A 61 -9.63 1.16 2.08
N TYR A 62 -9.87 0.79 3.34
CA TYR A 62 -10.34 -0.55 3.67
C TYR A 62 -11.70 -0.87 3.04
N PHE A 63 -12.60 0.11 2.99
CA PHE A 63 -13.89 -0.04 2.34
C PHE A 63 -13.74 -0.27 0.83
N ILE A 64 -13.01 0.60 0.13
CA ILE A 64 -12.82 0.48 -1.33
C ILE A 64 -12.14 -0.84 -1.69
N TYR A 65 -11.04 -1.19 -1.01
CA TYR A 65 -10.30 -2.39 -1.36
C TYR A 65 -11.02 -3.66 -0.93
N GLY A 66 -11.71 -3.66 0.22
CA GLY A 66 -12.59 -4.76 0.60
C GLY A 66 -13.71 -4.98 -0.41
N LEU A 67 -14.33 -3.89 -0.89
CA LEU A 67 -15.35 -3.96 -1.93
C LEU A 67 -14.77 -4.45 -3.26
N ALA A 68 -13.54 -4.03 -3.62
CA ALA A 68 -12.85 -4.50 -4.81
C ALA A 68 -12.58 -6.02 -4.74
N VAL A 69 -12.12 -6.54 -3.60
CA VAL A 69 -11.92 -7.98 -3.35
C VAL A 69 -13.23 -8.74 -3.56
N ILE A 70 -14.33 -8.26 -2.98
CA ILE A 70 -15.65 -8.91 -3.11
C ILE A 70 -16.10 -8.90 -4.57
N THR A 71 -15.95 -7.78 -5.27
CA THR A 71 -16.36 -7.62 -6.67
C THR A 71 -15.54 -8.52 -7.60
N LEU A 72 -14.24 -8.65 -7.33
CA LEU A 72 -13.33 -9.50 -8.10
C LEU A 72 -13.53 -10.99 -7.84
N LYS A 73 -14.26 -11.39 -6.79
CA LYS A 73 -14.58 -12.79 -6.50
C LYS A 73 -15.27 -13.48 -7.69
N ASP A 74 -16.09 -12.75 -8.44
CA ASP A 74 -16.82 -13.30 -9.59
C ASP A 74 -16.12 -13.02 -10.92
N SER A 75 -14.92 -12.44 -10.89
CA SER A 75 -14.12 -12.19 -12.09
C SER A 75 -13.69 -13.48 -12.77
N LYS A 76 -13.68 -13.46 -14.11
CA LYS A 76 -13.10 -14.53 -14.95
C LYS A 76 -11.63 -14.80 -14.58
N TYR A 77 -10.90 -13.75 -14.19
CA TYR A 77 -9.49 -13.84 -13.83
C TYR A 77 -9.34 -14.04 -12.32
N ARG A 78 -9.36 -15.30 -11.89
CA ARG A 78 -9.24 -15.69 -10.47
C ARG A 78 -7.96 -15.16 -9.81
N SER A 79 -6.89 -14.97 -10.58
CA SER A 79 -5.64 -14.37 -10.08
C SER A 79 -5.85 -12.98 -9.49
N PHE A 80 -6.74 -12.15 -10.05
CA PHE A 80 -7.04 -10.82 -9.51
C PHE A 80 -7.70 -10.92 -8.14
N PHE A 81 -8.62 -11.85 -7.96
CA PHE A 81 -9.23 -12.10 -6.66
C PHE A 81 -8.18 -12.52 -5.62
N TYR A 82 -7.38 -13.54 -5.91
CA TYR A 82 -6.40 -14.03 -4.94
C TYR A 82 -5.32 -13.00 -4.62
N PHE A 83 -4.84 -12.27 -5.63
CA PHE A 83 -3.88 -11.19 -5.42
C PHE A 83 -4.49 -10.09 -4.54
N SER A 84 -5.67 -9.57 -4.89
CA SER A 84 -6.35 -8.57 -4.08
C SER A 84 -6.61 -9.05 -2.67
N LEU A 85 -7.05 -10.29 -2.49
CA LEU A 85 -7.37 -10.86 -1.20
C LEU A 85 -6.15 -10.94 -0.29
N VAL A 86 -5.04 -11.49 -0.79
CA VAL A 86 -3.81 -11.64 -0.01
C VAL A 86 -3.25 -10.28 0.40
N PHE A 87 -3.16 -9.33 -0.55
CA PHE A 87 -2.66 -7.99 -0.24
C PHE A 87 -3.59 -7.23 0.70
N PHE A 88 -4.90 -7.29 0.48
CA PHE A 88 -5.88 -6.65 1.36
C PHE A 88 -5.79 -7.21 2.77
N MET A 89 -5.78 -8.54 2.92
CA MET A 89 -5.61 -9.18 4.21
C MET A 89 -4.32 -8.74 4.90
N ALA A 90 -3.19 -8.69 4.18
CA ALA A 90 -1.94 -8.18 4.74
C ALA A 90 -2.07 -6.73 5.24
N THR A 91 -2.74 -5.85 4.49
CA THR A 91 -2.92 -4.45 4.90
C THR A 91 -3.71 -4.28 6.20
N LEU A 92 -4.63 -5.20 6.51
CA LEU A 92 -5.38 -5.14 7.78
C LEU A 92 -4.48 -5.28 9.00
N PHE A 93 -3.34 -5.99 8.88
CA PHE A 93 -2.42 -6.23 9.99
C PHE A 93 -1.35 -5.14 10.12
N VAL A 94 -1.26 -4.20 9.17
CA VAL A 94 -0.25 -3.14 9.17
C VAL A 94 -0.58 -2.12 10.27
N GLN A 95 0.34 -1.92 11.22
CA GLN A 95 0.23 -0.91 12.26
C GLN A 95 0.99 0.37 11.87
N HIS A 96 0.53 1.05 10.82
CA HIS A 96 1.16 2.27 10.31
C HIS A 96 0.13 3.18 9.65
N ARG A 97 0.20 4.49 9.88
CA ARG A 97 -0.76 5.48 9.32
C ARG A 97 -0.83 5.53 7.80
N ASP A 98 0.25 5.17 7.10
CA ASP A 98 0.38 5.32 5.64
C ASP A 98 -0.21 4.10 4.90
N ILE A 99 -1.37 3.61 5.33
CA ILE A 99 -2.06 2.45 4.71
C ILE A 99 -2.30 2.69 3.22
N SER A 100 -2.53 3.94 2.82
CA SER A 100 -2.62 4.35 1.42
C SER A 100 -1.42 3.89 0.58
N ARG A 101 -0.20 3.94 1.14
CA ARG A 101 1.03 3.52 0.47
C ARG A 101 1.18 2.00 0.44
N TYR A 102 0.89 1.33 1.56
CA TYR A 102 0.93 -0.14 1.63
C TYR A 102 -0.11 -0.82 0.74
N SER A 103 -1.20 -0.12 0.44
CA SER A 103 -2.29 -0.61 -0.41
C SER A 103 -2.16 -0.23 -1.89
N LEU A 104 -1.10 0.48 -2.31
CA LEU A 104 -0.87 0.82 -3.72
C LEU A 104 -0.97 -0.37 -4.70
N PRO A 105 -0.47 -1.58 -4.37
CA PRO A 105 -0.65 -2.74 -5.25
C PRO A 105 -2.11 -3.12 -5.54
N LEU A 106 -3.05 -2.73 -4.66
CA LEU A 106 -4.48 -2.98 -4.83
C LEU A 106 -5.16 -1.96 -5.74
N TRP A 107 -4.54 -0.80 -5.99
CA TRP A 107 -5.13 0.29 -6.76
C TRP A 107 -5.53 -0.11 -8.19
N PRO A 108 -4.67 -0.77 -9.00
CA PRO A 108 -5.05 -1.23 -10.33
C PRO A 108 -6.24 -2.21 -10.29
N LEU A 109 -6.32 -3.04 -9.24
CA LEU A 109 -7.40 -4.02 -9.10
C LEU A 109 -8.71 -3.36 -8.69
N ALA A 110 -8.67 -2.30 -7.88
CA ALA A 110 -9.84 -1.47 -7.61
C ALA A 110 -10.35 -0.76 -8.88
N LEU A 111 -9.45 -0.26 -9.73
CA LEU A 111 -9.84 0.34 -11.02
C LEU A 111 -10.51 -0.66 -11.95
N ILE A 112 -10.00 -1.90 -12.01
CA ILE A 112 -10.63 -2.99 -12.80
C ILE A 112 -11.98 -3.37 -12.19
N ALA A 113 -12.06 -3.53 -10.87
CA ALA A 113 -13.30 -3.89 -10.19
C ALA A 113 -14.43 -2.86 -10.42
N PHE A 114 -14.07 -1.57 -10.43
CA PHE A 114 -15.02 -0.46 -10.55
C PHE A 114 -14.91 0.28 -11.89
N GLU A 115 -14.50 -0.41 -12.95
CA GLU A 115 -14.28 0.17 -14.29
C GLU A 115 -15.45 1.06 -14.73
N LYS A 116 -16.69 0.57 -14.60
CA LYS A 116 -17.91 1.29 -14.99
C LYS A 116 -18.11 2.60 -14.22
N PHE A 117 -17.67 2.66 -12.96
CA PHE A 117 -17.75 3.85 -12.14
C PHE A 117 -16.71 4.88 -12.59
N PHE A 118 -15.44 4.45 -12.71
CA PHE A 118 -14.32 5.30 -13.10
C PHE A 118 -14.39 5.78 -14.57
N THR A 119 -15.05 5.04 -15.45
CA THR A 119 -15.28 5.44 -16.86
C THR A 119 -16.58 6.21 -17.07
N SER A 120 -17.36 6.44 -16.00
CA SER A 120 -18.62 7.17 -16.13
C SER A 120 -18.38 8.64 -16.49
N LYS A 121 -19.25 9.21 -17.32
CA LYS A 121 -19.18 10.64 -17.73
C LYS A 121 -19.12 11.58 -16.51
N LYS A 122 -19.90 11.28 -15.48
CA LYS A 122 -19.94 12.07 -14.23
C LYS A 122 -18.58 12.06 -13.53
N PHE A 123 -17.96 10.89 -13.39
CA PHE A 123 -16.63 10.78 -12.80
C PHE A 123 -15.59 11.53 -13.63
N LEU A 124 -15.54 11.32 -14.94
CA LEU A 124 -14.55 11.93 -15.83
C LEU A 124 -14.63 13.47 -15.83
N ILE A 125 -15.83 14.04 -15.83
CA ILE A 125 -16.01 15.50 -15.77
C ILE A 125 -15.40 16.06 -14.48
N ILE A 126 -15.71 15.45 -13.32
CA ILE A 126 -15.17 15.90 -12.03
C ILE A 126 -13.65 15.67 -11.96
N PHE A 127 -13.15 14.55 -12.49
CA PHE A 127 -11.73 14.25 -12.53
C PHE A 127 -10.94 15.29 -13.35
N ILE A 128 -11.46 15.70 -14.52
CA ILE A 128 -10.84 16.75 -15.33
C ILE A 128 -10.78 18.08 -14.59
N ILE A 129 -11.84 18.44 -13.87
CA ILE A 129 -11.88 19.66 -13.05
C ILE A 129 -10.85 19.61 -11.91
N LEU A 130 -10.59 18.41 -11.35
CA LEU A 130 -9.64 18.23 -10.25
C LEU A 130 -8.18 18.09 -10.71
N LEU A 131 -7.91 17.78 -11.98
CA LEU A 131 -6.55 17.61 -12.49
C LEU A 131 -5.59 18.78 -12.17
N PRO A 132 -5.99 20.07 -12.31
CA PRO A 132 -5.14 21.19 -11.91
C PRO A 132 -4.80 21.19 -10.41
N ALA A 133 -5.76 20.83 -9.55
CA ALA A 133 -5.53 20.76 -8.11
C ALA A 133 -4.58 19.60 -7.76
N ILE A 134 -4.75 18.44 -8.39
CA ILE A 134 -3.85 17.28 -8.25
C ILE A 134 -2.43 17.66 -8.69
N PHE A 135 -2.30 18.38 -9.81
CA PHE A 135 -1.00 18.85 -10.30
C PHE A 135 -0.33 19.81 -9.32
N LEU A 136 -1.05 20.82 -8.81
CA LEU A 136 -0.51 21.75 -7.81
C LEU A 136 -0.14 21.03 -6.50
N PHE A 137 -0.95 20.08 -6.06
CA PHE A 137 -0.64 19.25 -4.91
C PHE A 137 0.68 18.51 -5.13
N ALA A 138 0.82 17.77 -6.23
CA ALA A 138 2.04 17.04 -6.55
C ALA A 138 3.27 17.97 -6.67
N TRP A 139 3.10 19.15 -7.29
CA TRP A 139 4.18 20.13 -7.45
C TRP A 139 4.72 20.64 -6.12
N ASN A 140 3.85 20.93 -5.15
CA ASN A 140 4.24 21.38 -3.80
C ASN A 140 4.90 20.30 -2.94
N PHE A 141 4.69 19.02 -3.26
CA PHE A 141 5.40 17.92 -2.58
C PHE A 141 6.77 17.62 -3.20
N LEU A 142 7.01 18.04 -4.45
CA LEU A 142 8.23 17.76 -5.20
C LEU A 142 9.24 18.91 -5.16
N ASN A 143 8.81 20.15 -4.90
CA ASN A 143 9.66 21.34 -4.74
C ASN A 143 9.59 21.86 -3.30
#